data_AF-A0A3D2J6R3-F1
#
_entry.id   AF-A0A3D2J6R3-F1
#
_cell.length_a   1.000
_cell.length_b   1.000
_cell.length_c   1.000
_cell.angle_alpha   90.00
_cell.angle_beta   90.00
_cell.angle_gamma   90.00
#
_symmetry.space_group_name_H-M   'P 1'
#
loop_
_entity.id
_entity.type
_entity.pdbx_description
1 polymer ?
#
loop_
_entity_poly.entity_id
_entity_poly.type
_entity_poly.pdbx_seq_one_letter_code
_entity_poly.pdbx_strand_id
1 'polypeptide(L)'
;MSSKILCMVTIHGIGFEQPPAEGVEGYADDLHANLYEALGELLSDDPTRQDYQHGVSVPIYVQSAYPPGTHCREVGMSRLGKWDLEHIGLIDASQAPLAKEGASIAHVALVYSQIEGQGPQPGAMVITGGMSGLSLAQGHYAHVLGLLRTLFLDAEPLWNHLLEHHPQQTKEATPSLRIRQDKGYKPPRVPSQPSPSDGFMAILRQLENDVAAYICHNEMREQVRSFVLDALLRLAYREDVAGIIINAHSNGTVVALDVLRSLPPFAAKKIRAFITAGSPLRKYATLFTWGEHMATVPMIETWKNFWDERDPVADPLKPSIDWLRGTKPTKKQLTGLFRSVDPETGNVTNLIIEDIPVDNLKYSKGGGMQAHNYWDNQHDFIKPLAMYLKELVAQEQDASQEKVKVGV
;
A
#
# COMPACT_ATOMS: atom_id res chain seq x y z
N MET A 1 -9.43 31.77 4.69
CA MET A 1 -8.92 30.48 5.19
C MET A 1 -8.40 29.73 3.98
N SER A 2 -7.19 29.17 4.03
CA SER A 2 -6.71 28.29 2.95
C SER A 2 -7.67 27.11 2.83
N SER A 3 -8.02 26.70 1.61
CA SER A 3 -8.80 25.48 1.40
C SER A 3 -8.02 24.31 1.99
N LYS A 4 -8.71 23.44 2.74
CA LYS A 4 -8.10 22.20 3.21
C LYS A 4 -7.92 21.25 2.03
N ILE A 5 -6.94 20.37 2.13
CA ILE A 5 -6.58 19.42 1.09
C ILE A 5 -6.87 17.98 1.50
N LEU A 6 -7.17 17.14 0.51
CA LEU A 6 -7.18 15.69 0.66
C LEU A 6 -5.78 15.14 0.37
N CYS A 7 -5.27 14.27 1.24
CA CYS A 7 -3.97 13.63 1.06
C CYS A 7 -4.15 12.17 0.66
N MET A 8 -3.83 11.83 -0.58
CA MET A 8 -3.70 10.44 -1.01
C MET A 8 -2.30 9.93 -0.64
N VAL A 9 -2.25 8.94 0.26
CA VAL A 9 -1.01 8.31 0.72
C VAL A 9 -0.86 6.96 0.04
N THR A 10 0.16 6.82 -0.78
CA THR A 10 0.46 5.60 -1.51
C THR A 10 1.46 4.74 -0.74
N ILE A 11 1.06 3.49 -0.45
CA ILE A 11 1.83 2.50 0.31
C ILE A 11 2.04 1.28 -0.58
N HIS A 12 3.28 1.01 -0.97
CA HIS A 12 3.62 -0.18 -1.76
C HIS A 12 4.15 -1.30 -0.86
N GLY A 13 4.20 -2.52 -1.40
CA GLY A 13 4.92 -3.63 -0.80
C GLY A 13 6.43 -3.38 -0.77
N ILE A 14 7.05 -3.77 0.36
CA ILE A 14 8.49 -3.77 0.64
C ILE A 14 9.28 -4.32 -0.56
N GLY A 15 10.40 -3.69 -0.91
CA GLY A 15 11.27 -4.12 -2.00
C GLY A 15 10.86 -3.65 -3.40
N PHE A 16 9.81 -2.82 -3.51
CA PHE A 16 9.31 -2.26 -4.77
C PHE A 16 9.07 -0.75 -4.69
N GLU A 17 9.03 -0.17 -3.49
CA GLU A 17 9.00 1.28 -3.24
C GLU A 17 10.39 1.89 -3.50
N GLN A 18 10.64 2.25 -4.75
CA GLN A 18 11.86 2.95 -5.15
C GLN A 18 11.67 4.47 -5.11
N PRO A 19 12.49 5.24 -4.38
CA PRO A 19 12.47 6.69 -4.48
C PRO A 19 13.07 7.15 -5.82
N PRO A 20 12.71 8.34 -6.32
CA PRO A 20 13.35 8.90 -7.50
C PRO A 20 14.81 9.25 -7.18
N ALA A 21 15.68 9.10 -8.18
CA ALA A 21 17.08 9.49 -8.14
C ALA A 21 17.54 9.91 -9.55
N GLU A 22 18.78 10.38 -9.68
CA GLU A 22 19.32 10.79 -11.00
C GLU A 22 19.24 9.64 -12.02
N GLY A 23 18.49 9.86 -13.11
CA GLY A 23 18.24 8.86 -14.14
C GLY A 23 17.31 7.72 -13.74
N VAL A 24 16.64 7.81 -12.59
CA VAL A 24 15.83 6.76 -12.00
C VAL A 24 14.49 7.33 -11.53
N GLU A 25 13.41 6.90 -12.16
CA GLU A 25 12.05 7.26 -11.75
C GLU A 25 11.67 6.58 -10.42
N GLY A 26 10.81 7.24 -9.67
CA GLY A 26 10.22 6.68 -8.46
C GLY A 26 9.03 5.78 -8.75
N TYR A 27 8.71 4.90 -7.81
CA TYR A 27 7.68 3.87 -7.98
C TYR A 27 6.25 4.41 -8.17
N ALA A 28 5.97 5.63 -7.71
CA ALA A 28 4.66 6.26 -7.76
C ALA A 28 4.52 7.31 -8.87
N ASP A 29 5.55 7.49 -9.70
CA ASP A 29 5.56 8.53 -10.74
C ASP A 29 4.50 8.27 -11.81
N ASP A 30 4.40 7.04 -12.33
CA ASP A 30 3.39 6.67 -13.34
C ASP A 30 1.96 6.77 -12.80
N LEU A 31 1.74 6.31 -11.56
CA LEU A 31 0.46 6.47 -10.86
C LEU A 31 0.08 7.96 -10.78
N HIS A 32 1.03 8.81 -10.38
CA HIS A 32 0.80 10.24 -10.25
C HIS A 32 0.50 10.88 -11.61
N ALA A 33 1.28 10.58 -12.64
CA ALA A 33 1.09 11.10 -13.99
C ALA A 33 -0.29 10.69 -14.56
N ASN A 34 -0.66 9.42 -14.45
CA ASN A 34 -1.96 8.93 -14.90
C ASN A 34 -3.12 9.60 -14.14
N LEU A 35 -2.97 9.82 -12.84
CA LEU A 35 -3.96 10.56 -12.05
C LEU A 35 -4.01 12.05 -12.42
N TYR A 36 -2.87 12.66 -12.71
CA TYR A 36 -2.80 14.06 -13.15
C TYR A 36 -3.54 14.26 -14.47
N GLU A 37 -3.40 13.33 -15.43
CA GLU A 37 -4.17 13.34 -16.68
C GLU A 37 -5.69 13.29 -16.42
N ALA A 38 -6.13 12.55 -15.40
CA ALA A 38 -7.55 12.39 -15.07
C ALA A 38 -8.12 13.49 -14.16
N LEU A 39 -7.30 14.07 -13.28
CA LEU A 39 -7.69 15.05 -12.25
C LEU A 39 -7.40 16.50 -12.65
N GLY A 40 -6.43 16.73 -13.53
CA GLY A 40 -5.94 18.06 -13.89
C GLY A 40 -5.46 18.85 -12.68
N GLU A 41 -5.83 20.13 -12.62
CA GLU A 41 -5.41 21.08 -11.57
C GLU A 41 -5.86 20.71 -10.15
N LEU A 42 -6.76 19.74 -10.00
CA LEU A 42 -7.16 19.25 -8.68
C LEU A 42 -6.00 18.52 -7.97
N LEU A 43 -5.11 17.85 -8.71
CA LEU A 43 -3.96 17.14 -8.17
C LEU A 43 -2.72 18.05 -8.21
N SER A 44 -2.10 18.25 -7.05
CA SER A 44 -0.85 18.99 -6.96
C SER A 44 0.36 18.11 -7.25
N ASP A 45 1.29 18.63 -8.04
CA ASP A 45 2.68 18.16 -8.01
C ASP A 45 3.32 18.51 -6.66
N ASP A 46 4.42 17.81 -6.35
CA ASP A 46 5.33 18.18 -5.26
C ASP A 46 5.79 19.66 -5.37
N PRO A 47 5.41 20.53 -4.41
CA PRO A 47 5.83 21.93 -4.41
C PRO A 47 7.34 22.11 -4.19
N THR A 48 8.00 21.09 -3.65
CA THR A 48 9.42 21.06 -3.29
C THR A 48 10.18 20.00 -4.09
N ARG A 49 9.71 19.72 -5.31
CA ARG A 49 10.35 18.73 -6.20
C ARG A 49 11.83 19.04 -6.40
N GLN A 50 12.62 17.99 -6.41
CA GLN A 50 14.07 18.06 -6.65
C GLN A 50 14.36 18.05 -8.16
N ASP A 51 15.49 18.62 -8.57
CA ASP A 51 15.85 18.79 -9.99
C ASP A 51 15.97 17.45 -10.75
N TYR A 52 16.32 16.38 -10.06
CA TYR A 52 16.45 15.03 -10.62
C TYR A 52 15.12 14.29 -10.75
N GLN A 53 14.03 14.81 -10.19
CA GLN A 53 12.70 14.24 -10.39
C GLN A 53 12.21 14.65 -11.78
N HIS A 54 12.40 13.76 -12.74
CA HIS A 54 12.00 13.95 -14.12
C HIS A 54 10.54 13.49 -14.32
N GLY A 55 9.73 14.31 -14.97
CA GLY A 55 8.31 14.04 -15.20
C GLY A 55 7.52 15.33 -15.37
N VAL A 56 6.36 15.26 -16.04
CA VAL A 56 5.45 16.40 -16.15
C VAL A 56 4.87 16.74 -14.78
N SER A 57 4.63 15.72 -13.96
CA SER A 57 3.92 15.78 -12.68
C SER A 57 4.47 14.69 -11.75
N VAL A 58 4.75 15.01 -10.48
CA VAL A 58 5.46 14.10 -9.54
C VAL A 58 4.86 14.14 -8.13
N PRO A 59 4.79 12.99 -7.42
CA PRO A 59 4.30 12.94 -6.05
C PRO A 59 5.34 13.42 -5.04
N ILE A 60 4.87 13.68 -3.83
CA ILE A 60 5.72 13.99 -2.67
C ILE A 60 6.27 12.66 -2.14
N TYR A 61 7.55 12.39 -2.39
CA TYR A 61 8.23 11.24 -1.79
C TYR A 61 8.62 11.53 -0.34
N VAL A 62 8.24 10.62 0.55
CA VAL A 62 8.61 10.64 1.97
C VAL A 62 9.36 9.35 2.26
N GLN A 63 10.62 9.49 2.65
CA GLN A 63 11.50 8.35 2.90
C GLN A 63 11.66 8.15 4.41
N SER A 64 11.72 6.91 4.87
CA SER A 64 11.98 6.60 6.29
C SER A 64 13.37 7.00 6.77
N ALA A 65 14.31 7.22 5.85
CA ALA A 65 15.63 7.74 6.13
C ALA A 65 16.15 8.56 4.95
N TYR A 66 16.65 9.78 5.21
CA TYR A 66 17.15 10.68 4.18
C TYR A 66 18.28 11.60 4.70
N PRO A 67 19.34 11.89 3.94
CA PRO A 67 19.65 11.37 2.59
C PRO A 67 19.85 9.84 2.55
N PRO A 68 19.76 9.20 1.37
CA PRO A 68 20.09 7.79 1.23
C PRO A 68 21.49 7.50 1.78
N GLY A 69 21.64 6.42 2.54
CA GLY A 69 22.90 6.11 3.24
C GLY A 69 22.92 6.54 4.71
N THR A 70 21.94 7.34 5.16
CA THR A 70 21.90 7.88 6.52
C THR A 70 20.76 7.28 7.34
N HIS A 71 20.89 7.28 8.67
CA HIS A 71 19.79 6.90 9.59
C HIS A 71 18.94 8.12 10.01
N CYS A 72 18.94 9.19 9.22
CA CYS A 72 18.29 10.46 9.54
C CYS A 72 16.78 10.40 9.22
N ARG A 73 16.01 9.73 10.07
CA ARG A 73 14.56 9.55 9.91
C ARG A 73 13.79 10.87 9.87
N GLU A 74 14.06 11.79 10.80
CA GLU A 74 13.32 13.05 10.89
C GLU A 74 13.45 13.92 9.64
N VAL A 75 14.60 13.87 8.96
CA VAL A 75 14.81 14.64 7.73
C VAL A 75 13.88 14.13 6.63
N GLY A 76 13.78 12.80 6.45
CA GLY A 76 12.85 12.22 5.47
C GLY A 76 11.39 12.49 5.80
N MET A 77 11.03 12.45 7.08
CA MET A 77 9.67 12.74 7.58
C MET A 77 9.28 14.22 7.54
N SER A 78 10.26 15.13 7.58
CA SER A 78 10.02 16.58 7.63
C SER A 78 9.24 17.12 6.43
N ARG A 79 9.20 16.36 5.33
CA ARG A 79 8.33 16.58 4.16
C ARG A 79 6.84 16.61 4.50
N LEU A 80 6.44 16.01 5.62
CA LEU A 80 5.07 16.03 6.14
C LEU A 80 4.88 17.08 7.25
N GLY A 81 5.92 17.86 7.56
CA GLY A 81 5.98 18.76 8.71
C GLY A 81 6.73 18.14 9.88
N LYS A 82 7.08 18.96 10.87
CA LYS A 82 7.79 18.54 12.08
C LYS A 82 6.87 18.58 13.28
N TRP A 83 7.05 17.64 14.21
CA TRP A 83 6.40 17.73 15.51
C TRP A 83 6.86 18.99 16.23
N ASP A 84 5.90 19.79 16.69
CA ASP A 84 6.19 20.89 17.60
C ASP A 84 6.51 20.29 18.98
N LEU A 85 7.75 20.50 19.43
CA LEU A 85 8.22 19.98 20.72
C LEU A 85 7.68 20.77 21.92
N GLU A 86 7.21 21.99 21.68
CA GLU A 86 6.63 22.87 22.71
C GLU A 86 5.12 22.64 22.84
N HIS A 87 4.45 22.21 21.76
CA HIS A 87 3.01 21.99 21.72
C HIS A 87 2.65 20.57 21.27
N ILE A 88 2.28 19.73 22.24
CA ILE A 88 1.87 18.34 21.99
C ILE A 88 0.69 18.31 21.01
N GLY A 89 0.83 17.52 19.94
CA GLY A 89 -0.22 17.32 18.95
C GLY A 89 -0.29 18.43 17.89
N LEU A 90 0.73 19.28 17.77
CA LEU A 90 0.86 20.21 16.65
C LEU A 90 1.97 19.78 15.69
N ILE A 91 1.73 20.05 14.40
CA ILE A 91 2.69 19.87 13.32
C ILE A 91 3.03 21.22 12.73
N ASP A 92 4.29 21.62 12.80
CA ASP A 92 4.80 22.73 12.03
C ASP A 92 4.91 22.33 10.56
N ALA A 93 3.99 22.84 9.77
CA ALA A 93 3.88 22.62 8.33
C ALA A 93 4.49 23.76 7.50
N SER A 94 5.06 24.80 8.13
CA SER A 94 5.49 26.03 7.44
C SER A 94 6.54 25.80 6.36
N GLN A 95 7.38 24.78 6.53
CA GLN A 95 8.43 24.37 5.58
C GLN A 95 8.08 23.05 4.85
N ALA A 96 6.83 22.61 4.91
CA ALA A 96 6.37 21.34 4.36
C ALA A 96 5.04 21.50 3.59
N PRO A 97 5.01 22.31 2.52
CA PRO A 97 3.82 22.48 1.71
C PRO A 97 3.44 21.15 1.03
N LEU A 98 2.17 20.77 1.14
CA LEU A 98 1.65 19.53 0.53
C LEU A 98 1.00 19.76 -0.83
N ALA A 99 0.62 20.99 -1.14
CA ALA A 99 -0.04 21.32 -2.40
C ALA A 99 0.37 22.73 -2.87
N LYS A 100 0.34 22.92 -4.20
CA LYS A 100 0.38 24.22 -4.86
C LYS A 100 -0.94 24.95 -4.64
N GLU A 101 -0.92 26.27 -4.79
CA GLU A 101 -2.12 27.08 -4.70
C GLU A 101 -3.18 26.62 -5.73
N GLY A 102 -4.43 26.51 -5.29
CA GLY A 102 -5.56 26.08 -6.12
C GLY A 102 -5.79 24.56 -6.18
N ALA A 103 -4.77 23.74 -5.89
CA ALA A 103 -4.94 22.29 -5.84
C ALA A 103 -5.70 21.84 -4.58
N SER A 104 -6.46 20.75 -4.70
CA SER A 104 -7.30 20.21 -3.61
C SER A 104 -6.84 18.82 -3.15
N ILE A 105 -5.95 18.18 -3.91
CA ILE A 105 -5.44 16.84 -3.64
C ILE A 105 -3.91 16.89 -3.66
N ALA A 106 -3.29 16.32 -2.62
CA ALA A 106 -1.87 16.00 -2.58
C ALA A 106 -1.66 14.49 -2.71
N HIS A 107 -0.62 14.07 -3.42
CA HIS A 107 -0.22 12.66 -3.50
C HIS A 107 1.13 12.47 -2.81
N VAL A 108 1.12 11.72 -1.72
CA VAL A 108 2.28 11.37 -0.89
C VAL A 108 2.65 9.90 -1.14
N ALA A 109 3.90 9.63 -1.51
CA ALA A 109 4.43 8.29 -1.76
C ALA A 109 5.44 7.91 -0.66
N LEU A 110 5.17 6.83 0.08
CA LEU A 110 6.02 6.38 1.19
C LEU A 110 7.07 5.38 0.72
N VAL A 111 8.32 5.56 1.18
CA VAL A 111 9.48 4.72 0.83
C VAL A 111 10.19 4.23 2.09
N TYR A 112 10.37 2.91 2.25
CA TYR A 112 10.99 2.28 3.43
C TYR A 112 12.52 2.25 3.39
N SER A 113 13.15 3.35 2.96
CA SER A 113 14.61 3.50 2.89
C SER A 113 15.32 3.03 4.17
N GLN A 114 16.15 1.99 4.01
CA GLN A 114 17.07 1.46 5.02
C GLN A 114 16.42 0.83 6.27
N ILE A 115 15.11 0.64 6.26
CA ILE A 115 14.42 -0.16 7.28
C ILE A 115 14.57 -1.67 6.97
N GLU A 116 14.87 -2.01 5.74
CA GLU A 116 14.80 -3.37 5.19
C GLU A 116 16.13 -4.17 5.36
N GLY A 117 17.03 -3.68 6.22
CA GLY A 117 18.45 -4.04 6.18
C GLY A 117 19.08 -4.49 7.49
N GLN A 118 18.73 -5.68 7.99
CA GLN A 118 19.70 -6.74 8.29
C GLN A 118 19.02 -8.09 7.99
N GLY A 119 19.57 -8.85 7.04
CA GLY A 119 19.16 -10.25 6.82
C GLY A 119 19.24 -11.07 8.12
N PRO A 120 18.67 -12.29 8.15
CA PRO A 120 18.37 -13.01 9.38
C PRO A 120 19.57 -13.01 10.34
N GLN A 121 19.43 -12.33 11.48
CA GLN A 121 20.40 -12.48 12.56
C GLN A 121 20.25 -13.90 13.13
N PRO A 122 21.35 -14.64 13.40
CA PRO A 122 21.31 -16.03 13.83
C PRO A 122 20.39 -16.31 15.04
N GLY A 123 20.16 -15.31 15.90
CA GLY A 123 19.25 -15.41 17.05
C GLY A 123 17.76 -15.46 16.71
N ALA A 124 17.34 -14.85 15.59
CA ALA A 124 15.94 -14.83 15.16
C ALA A 124 15.46 -16.25 14.79
N MET A 125 16.32 -17.08 14.18
CA MET A 125 16.02 -18.49 13.88
C MET A 125 15.77 -19.34 15.13
N VAL A 126 16.39 -18.99 16.27
CA VAL A 126 16.18 -19.69 17.55
C VAL A 126 14.85 -19.30 18.20
N ILE A 127 14.46 -18.03 18.10
CA ILE A 127 13.17 -17.54 18.60
C ILE A 127 12.02 -18.04 17.69
N THR A 128 12.21 -18.00 16.36
CA THR A 128 11.29 -18.62 15.39
C THR A 128 11.20 -20.12 15.61
N GLY A 129 12.31 -20.82 15.88
CA GLY A 129 12.31 -22.25 16.25
C GLY A 129 11.58 -22.53 17.57
N GLY A 130 11.71 -21.65 18.57
CA GLY A 130 11.01 -21.76 19.86
C GLY A 130 9.51 -21.49 19.78
N MET A 131 9.09 -20.49 18.99
CA MET A 131 7.67 -20.22 18.73
C MET A 131 7.03 -21.28 17.81
N SER A 132 7.79 -21.81 16.86
CA SER A 132 7.38 -23.00 16.08
C SER A 132 7.20 -24.22 16.99
N GLY A 133 8.08 -24.38 17.99
CA GLY A 133 8.03 -25.45 18.99
C GLY A 133 6.75 -25.48 19.82
N LEU A 134 6.18 -24.32 20.14
CA LEU A 134 4.93 -24.22 20.90
C LEU A 134 3.69 -24.46 20.02
N SER A 135 3.74 -24.10 18.73
CA SER A 135 2.67 -24.42 17.76
C SER A 135 2.71 -25.87 17.25
N LEU A 136 3.84 -26.58 17.41
CA LEU A 136 3.94 -28.03 17.11
C LEU A 136 3.11 -28.89 18.06
N ALA A 137 2.76 -28.41 19.26
CA ALA A 137 1.87 -29.12 20.19
C ALA A 137 0.39 -29.11 19.74
N GLN A 138 0.01 -28.25 18.80
CA GLN A 138 -1.34 -28.14 18.24
C GLN A 138 -1.46 -28.62 16.79
N GLY A 139 -0.40 -29.19 16.21
CA GLY A 139 -0.47 -30.00 14.99
C GLY A 139 -0.76 -29.27 13.66
N HIS A 140 -0.66 -27.93 13.58
CA HIS A 140 -1.17 -27.20 12.40
C HIS A 140 -0.13 -26.62 11.42
N TYR A 141 1.19 -26.62 11.68
CA TYR A 141 2.13 -25.98 10.73
C TYR A 141 3.48 -26.68 10.58
N ALA A 142 3.76 -27.15 9.36
CA ALA A 142 5.10 -27.45 8.87
C ALA A 142 5.56 -26.28 7.99
N HIS A 143 6.50 -25.48 8.50
CA HIS A 143 7.23 -24.38 7.82
C HIS A 143 6.39 -23.28 7.13
N VAL A 144 6.36 -22.08 7.74
CA VAL A 144 5.76 -20.84 7.21
C VAL A 144 6.22 -20.51 5.78
N LEU A 145 7.51 -20.70 5.47
CA LEU A 145 8.02 -20.52 4.10
C LEU A 145 7.45 -21.52 3.09
N GLY A 146 7.18 -22.77 3.50
CA GLY A 146 6.57 -23.78 2.62
C GLY A 146 5.13 -23.43 2.24
N LEU A 147 4.40 -22.77 3.16
CA LEU A 147 3.02 -22.31 2.94
C LEU A 147 2.95 -21.03 2.09
N LEU A 148 3.88 -20.10 2.27
CA LEU A 148 4.00 -18.92 1.40
C LEU A 148 4.34 -19.33 -0.03
N ARG A 149 5.20 -20.34 -0.20
CA ARG A 149 5.48 -20.91 -1.52
C ARG A 149 4.22 -21.49 -2.18
N THR A 150 3.33 -22.16 -1.43
CA THR A 150 2.05 -22.63 -1.97
C THR A 150 1.08 -21.50 -2.36
N LEU A 151 1.11 -20.34 -1.69
CA LEU A 151 0.27 -19.18 -2.05
C LEU A 151 0.49 -18.68 -3.48
N PHE A 152 1.74 -18.80 -3.96
CA PHE A 152 2.16 -18.31 -5.26
C PHE A 152 2.34 -19.43 -6.29
N LEU A 153 2.46 -20.70 -5.86
CA LEU A 153 2.56 -21.86 -6.76
C LEU A 153 1.22 -22.29 -7.38
N ASP A 154 0.06 -21.91 -6.82
CA ASP A 154 -1.24 -22.07 -7.49
C ASP A 154 -1.38 -21.21 -8.77
N ALA A 155 -0.33 -20.46 -9.13
CA ALA A 155 -0.17 -19.83 -10.44
C ALA A 155 0.30 -20.79 -11.56
N GLU A 156 0.60 -22.06 -11.26
CA GLU A 156 1.03 -23.06 -12.25
C GLU A 156 -0.01 -23.34 -13.37
N PRO A 157 -1.34 -23.30 -13.13
CA PRO A 157 -2.33 -23.34 -14.21
C PRO A 157 -2.34 -22.06 -15.07
N LEU A 158 -1.99 -20.91 -14.47
CA LEU A 158 -1.84 -19.61 -15.13
C LEU A 158 -0.57 -19.56 -15.99
N TRP A 159 0.49 -20.25 -15.56
CA TRP A 159 1.76 -20.41 -16.27
C TRP A 159 1.58 -21.06 -17.64
N ASN A 160 0.75 -22.09 -17.75
CA ASN A 160 0.48 -22.76 -19.01
C ASN A 160 -0.32 -21.89 -19.99
N HIS A 161 -1.16 -20.98 -19.50
CA HIS A 161 -1.94 -20.05 -20.35
C HIS A 161 -1.14 -18.80 -20.76
N LEU A 162 -0.19 -18.36 -19.91
CA LEU A 162 0.70 -17.23 -20.22
C LEU A 162 1.80 -17.61 -21.22
N LEU A 163 2.27 -18.86 -21.21
CA LEU A 163 3.25 -19.36 -22.19
C LEU A 163 2.69 -19.49 -23.62
N GLU A 164 1.36 -19.55 -23.80
CA GLU A 164 0.74 -19.58 -25.13
C GLU A 164 0.68 -18.20 -25.81
N HIS A 165 0.83 -17.10 -25.05
CA HIS A 165 0.92 -15.73 -25.59
C HIS A 165 2.37 -15.25 -25.60
N HIS A 166 3.11 -15.60 -26.65
CA HIS A 166 4.41 -14.99 -26.93
C HIS A 166 4.28 -13.45 -27.03
N PRO A 167 5.04 -12.66 -26.27
CA PRO A 167 5.06 -11.21 -26.44
C PRO A 167 5.71 -10.89 -27.80
N GLN A 168 4.94 -10.26 -28.69
CA GLN A 168 5.52 -9.59 -29.84
C GLN A 168 6.43 -8.47 -29.32
N GLN A 169 7.69 -8.50 -29.75
CA GLN A 169 8.70 -7.47 -29.54
C GLN A 169 8.23 -6.12 -30.13
N THR A 170 7.40 -5.38 -29.41
CA THR A 170 7.29 -3.93 -29.56
C THR A 170 8.24 -3.30 -28.56
N LYS A 171 8.89 -2.18 -28.91
CA LYS A 171 9.79 -1.43 -28.00
C LYS A 171 9.06 -1.19 -26.67
N GLU A 172 9.38 -1.99 -25.66
CA GLU A 172 8.56 -2.09 -24.46
C GLU A 172 8.67 -0.81 -23.63
N ALA A 173 7.53 -0.17 -23.40
CA ALA A 173 7.39 0.82 -22.35
C ALA A 173 7.70 0.13 -21.01
N THR A 174 8.53 0.77 -20.19
CA THR A 174 8.89 0.24 -18.87
C THR A 174 7.65 0.17 -17.99
N PRO A 175 7.33 -0.98 -17.36
CA PRO A 175 6.17 -1.09 -16.47
C PRO A 175 6.42 -0.30 -15.17
N SER A 176 5.37 0.23 -14.56
CA SER A 176 5.48 0.92 -13.25
C SER A 176 5.86 -0.01 -12.10
N LEU A 177 5.45 -1.28 -12.15
CA LEU A 177 5.87 -2.30 -11.18
C LEU A 177 7.33 -2.71 -11.43
N ARG A 178 8.23 -2.28 -10.54
CA ARG A 178 9.67 -2.48 -10.66
C ARG A 178 10.28 -2.98 -9.36
N ILE A 179 11.22 -3.92 -9.45
CA ILE A 179 12.05 -4.31 -8.32
C ILE A 179 12.96 -3.13 -7.96
N ARG A 180 13.05 -2.83 -6.68
CA ARG A 180 13.87 -1.75 -6.12
C ARG A 180 15.37 -1.95 -6.40
N GLN A 181 16.06 -0.89 -6.83
CA GLN A 181 17.49 -0.90 -7.20
C GLN A 181 18.33 0.23 -6.57
N ASP A 182 17.77 1.05 -5.69
CA ASP A 182 18.47 2.21 -5.15
C ASP A 182 19.61 1.88 -4.17
N LYS A 183 20.50 2.86 -4.00
CA LYS A 183 21.70 2.76 -3.18
C LYS A 183 21.35 2.53 -1.71
N GLY A 184 21.80 1.41 -1.16
CA GLY A 184 21.59 1.04 0.24
C GLY A 184 20.58 -0.08 0.43
N TYR A 185 19.76 -0.38 -0.58
CA TYR A 185 18.98 -1.60 -0.63
C TYR A 185 19.91 -2.80 -0.85
N LYS A 186 19.76 -3.84 -0.03
CA LYS A 186 20.46 -5.12 -0.18
C LYS A 186 19.40 -6.21 -0.24
N PRO A 187 19.17 -6.85 -1.41
CA PRO A 187 18.23 -7.95 -1.46
C PRO A 187 18.68 -9.07 -0.51
N PRO A 188 17.74 -9.83 0.07
CA PRO A 188 18.08 -10.96 0.95
C PRO A 188 19.09 -11.91 0.29
N ARG A 189 20.18 -12.27 1.00
CA ARG A 189 21.19 -13.21 0.48
C ARG A 189 20.62 -14.62 0.41
N VAL A 190 20.50 -15.17 -0.81
CA VAL A 190 20.08 -16.55 -1.06
C VAL A 190 21.29 -17.50 -0.96
N PRO A 191 21.19 -18.68 -0.32
CA PRO A 191 22.22 -19.71 -0.39
C PRO A 191 22.32 -20.31 -1.81
N SER A 192 23.44 -20.05 -2.50
CA SER A 192 24.08 -20.81 -3.60
C SER A 192 23.24 -21.48 -4.72
N GLN A 193 23.46 -20.96 -5.96
CA GLN A 193 23.27 -21.53 -7.33
C GLN A 193 21.90 -21.36 -8.07
N PRO A 194 21.85 -21.45 -9.43
CA PRO A 194 22.64 -20.76 -10.47
C PRO A 194 21.77 -19.90 -11.42
N SER A 195 22.32 -18.77 -11.89
CA SER A 195 21.89 -17.91 -13.02
C SER A 195 20.50 -17.23 -12.99
N PRO A 196 20.37 -16.04 -13.62
CA PRO A 196 19.18 -15.20 -13.50
C PRO A 196 18.04 -15.79 -14.34
N SER A 197 16.98 -16.27 -13.67
CA SER A 197 15.70 -16.49 -14.35
C SER A 197 15.01 -15.12 -14.48
N ASP A 198 14.96 -14.58 -15.69
CA ASP A 198 14.40 -13.26 -15.99
C ASP A 198 12.90 -13.13 -15.62
N GLY A 199 12.54 -11.92 -15.19
CA GLY A 199 11.18 -11.38 -15.18
C GLY A 199 10.29 -11.79 -14.01
N PHE A 200 9.57 -12.90 -14.15
CA PHE A 200 8.41 -13.22 -13.30
C PHE A 200 8.76 -13.95 -12.00
N MET A 201 9.57 -15.01 -12.10
CA MET A 201 9.94 -15.83 -10.94
C MET A 201 10.78 -15.06 -9.92
N ALA A 202 11.59 -14.12 -10.39
CA ALA A 202 12.33 -13.21 -9.52
C ALA A 202 11.39 -12.29 -8.73
N ILE A 203 10.37 -11.72 -9.38
CA ILE A 203 9.36 -10.87 -8.73
C ILE A 203 8.54 -11.66 -7.71
N LEU A 204 8.06 -12.85 -8.06
CA LEU A 204 7.30 -13.70 -7.12
C LEU A 204 8.14 -14.13 -5.91
N ARG A 205 9.40 -14.53 -6.13
CA ARG A 205 10.30 -14.90 -5.02
C ARG A 205 10.64 -13.70 -4.14
N GLN A 206 10.84 -12.52 -4.73
CA GLN A 206 11.05 -11.29 -3.98
C GLN A 206 9.82 -11.00 -3.10
N LEU A 207 8.62 -11.05 -3.70
CA LEU A 207 7.37 -10.86 -2.99
C LEU A 207 7.19 -11.88 -1.86
N GLU A 208 7.47 -13.17 -2.10
CA GLU A 208 7.45 -14.24 -1.08
C GLU A 208 8.41 -13.96 0.08
N ASN A 209 9.66 -13.57 -0.23
CA ASN A 209 10.66 -13.25 0.78
C ASN A 209 10.27 -12.02 1.61
N ASP A 210 9.71 -10.99 0.98
CA ASP A 210 9.31 -9.76 1.67
C ASP A 210 8.08 -9.99 2.55
N VAL A 211 7.15 -10.85 2.11
CA VAL A 211 6.06 -11.37 2.96
C VAL A 211 6.63 -12.09 4.18
N ALA A 212 7.51 -13.07 3.96
CA ALA A 212 8.11 -13.85 5.03
C ALA A 212 8.87 -12.95 6.00
N ALA A 213 9.60 -11.96 5.48
CA ALA A 213 10.33 -11.01 6.29
C ALA A 213 9.36 -10.17 7.14
N TYR A 214 8.31 -9.59 6.56
CA TYR A 214 7.36 -8.73 7.30
C TYR A 214 6.55 -9.50 8.34
N ILE A 215 6.12 -10.72 8.05
CA ILE A 215 5.36 -11.54 9.00
C ILE A 215 6.27 -12.12 10.09
N CYS A 216 7.43 -12.66 9.71
CA CYS A 216 8.27 -13.45 10.63
C CYS A 216 9.29 -12.60 11.41
N HIS A 217 9.62 -11.38 10.97
CA HIS A 217 10.58 -10.51 11.67
C HIS A 217 9.85 -9.33 12.33
N ASN A 218 9.55 -9.49 13.62
CA ASN A 218 8.84 -8.47 14.40
C ASN A 218 9.56 -7.12 14.38
N GLU A 219 10.89 -7.09 14.36
CA GLU A 219 11.65 -5.83 14.31
C GLU A 219 11.40 -5.06 13.01
N MET A 220 11.56 -5.69 11.85
CA MET A 220 11.32 -5.05 10.55
C MET A 220 9.86 -4.63 10.42
N ARG A 221 8.93 -5.50 10.85
CA ARG A 221 7.50 -5.19 10.91
C ARG A 221 7.24 -3.92 11.71
N GLU A 222 7.77 -3.84 12.93
CA GLU A 222 7.57 -2.67 13.81
C GLU A 222 8.24 -1.41 13.27
N GLN A 223 9.40 -1.51 12.61
CA GLN A 223 10.05 -0.36 11.99
C GLN A 223 9.21 0.21 10.83
N VAL A 224 8.74 -0.66 9.92
CA VAL A 224 7.86 -0.26 8.80
C VAL A 224 6.53 0.29 9.34
N ARG A 225 5.89 -0.41 10.28
CA ARG A 225 4.67 0.06 10.95
C ARG A 225 4.86 1.43 11.58
N SER A 226 5.94 1.63 12.34
CA SER A 226 6.22 2.88 13.05
C SER A 226 6.45 4.06 12.10
N PHE A 227 7.06 3.81 10.94
CA PHE A 227 7.25 4.83 9.92
C PHE A 227 5.91 5.24 9.27
N VAL A 228 5.13 4.26 8.80
CA VAL A 228 3.82 4.53 8.17
C VAL A 228 2.86 5.16 9.19
N LEU A 229 2.86 4.69 10.44
CA LEU A 229 2.06 5.26 11.52
C LEU A 229 2.42 6.74 11.76
N ASP A 230 3.71 7.08 11.88
CA ASP A 230 4.16 8.47 12.07
C ASP A 230 3.77 9.35 10.88
N ALA A 231 3.86 8.85 9.64
CA ALA A 231 3.41 9.57 8.45
C ALA A 231 1.92 9.90 8.50
N LEU A 232 1.08 8.91 8.80
CA LEU A 232 -0.37 9.10 8.92
C LEU A 232 -0.73 10.02 10.09
N LEU A 233 -0.03 9.92 11.22
CA LEU A 233 -0.25 10.81 12.36
C LEU A 233 0.10 12.26 12.04
N ARG A 234 1.25 12.53 11.39
CA ARG A 234 1.61 13.90 10.98
C ARG A 234 0.55 14.51 10.07
N LEU A 235 0.10 13.76 9.07
CA LEU A 235 -1.00 14.19 8.20
C LEU A 235 -2.31 14.39 8.98
N ALA A 236 -2.59 13.53 9.96
CA ALA A 236 -3.79 13.64 10.77
C ALA A 236 -3.79 14.88 11.68
N TYR A 237 -2.64 15.28 12.24
CA TYR A 237 -2.55 16.46 13.10
C TYR A 237 -2.46 17.79 12.34
N ARG A 238 -2.16 17.77 11.05
CA ARG A 238 -2.15 18.97 10.21
C ARG A 238 -3.54 19.59 10.05
N GLU A 239 -3.64 20.90 10.29
CA GLU A 239 -4.89 21.65 10.16
C GLU A 239 -5.33 21.86 8.71
N ASP A 240 -4.36 21.94 7.80
CA ASP A 240 -4.56 22.09 6.35
C ASP A 240 -4.99 20.79 5.67
N VAL A 241 -4.96 19.64 6.35
CA VAL A 241 -5.40 18.34 5.82
C VAL A 241 -6.84 18.04 6.25
N ALA A 242 -7.77 18.01 5.29
CA ALA A 242 -9.17 17.65 5.51
C ALA A 242 -9.35 16.15 5.75
N GLY A 243 -8.62 15.32 5.00
CA GLY A 243 -8.78 13.88 5.03
C GLY A 243 -7.64 13.14 4.35
N ILE A 244 -7.52 11.86 4.66
CA ILE A 244 -6.48 10.97 4.18
C ILE A 244 -7.15 9.83 3.40
N ILE A 245 -6.64 9.57 2.20
CA ILE A 245 -7.01 8.43 1.37
C ILE A 245 -5.80 7.51 1.33
N ILE A 246 -5.93 6.29 1.83
CA ILE A 246 -4.83 5.32 1.75
C ILE A 246 -4.98 4.55 0.44
N ASN A 247 -4.00 4.65 -0.45
CA ASN A 247 -3.88 3.86 -1.67
C ASN A 247 -2.78 2.82 -1.50
N ALA A 248 -3.15 1.57 -1.26
CA ALA A 248 -2.20 0.51 -0.96
C ALA A 248 -2.16 -0.55 -2.07
N HIS A 249 -0.95 -0.99 -2.43
CA HIS A 249 -0.73 -1.99 -3.48
C HIS A 249 0.05 -3.20 -2.98
N SER A 250 -0.35 -4.40 -3.41
CA SER A 250 0.35 -5.65 -3.08
C SER A 250 0.53 -5.83 -1.56
N ASN A 251 1.71 -6.21 -1.08
CA ASN A 251 2.01 -6.30 0.36
C ASN A 251 1.83 -4.97 1.13
N GLY A 252 1.82 -3.83 0.44
CA GLY A 252 1.49 -2.54 1.06
C GLY A 252 0.10 -2.52 1.67
N THR A 253 -0.85 -3.34 1.18
CA THR A 253 -2.19 -3.47 1.78
C THR A 253 -2.16 -4.12 3.15
N VAL A 254 -1.23 -5.07 3.35
CA VAL A 254 -0.99 -5.73 4.63
C VAL A 254 -0.42 -4.71 5.61
N VAL A 255 0.63 -3.97 5.22
CA VAL A 255 1.25 -2.91 6.03
C VAL A 255 0.22 -1.85 6.42
N ALA A 256 -0.53 -1.33 5.45
CA ALA A 256 -1.54 -0.32 5.66
C ALA A 256 -2.62 -0.76 6.65
N LEU A 257 -3.15 -1.98 6.48
CA LEU A 257 -4.16 -2.54 7.36
C LEU A 257 -3.61 -2.77 8.78
N ASP A 258 -2.35 -3.19 8.88
CA ASP A 258 -1.68 -3.41 10.15
C ASP A 258 -1.53 -2.10 10.94
N VAL A 259 -1.24 -0.99 10.25
CA VAL A 259 -1.14 0.36 10.84
C VAL A 259 -2.49 0.96 11.17
N LEU A 260 -3.49 0.81 10.29
CA LEU A 260 -4.86 1.31 10.48
C LEU A 260 -5.44 0.86 11.83
N ARG A 261 -5.17 -0.40 12.22
CA ARG A 261 -5.60 -0.98 13.50
C ARG A 261 -5.00 -0.31 14.74
N SER A 262 -3.90 0.40 14.57
CA SER A 262 -3.18 1.10 15.64
C SER A 262 -3.39 2.60 15.61
N LEU A 263 -4.22 3.12 14.68
CA LEU A 263 -4.51 4.54 14.65
C LEU A 263 -5.37 4.94 15.86
N PRO A 264 -5.03 6.03 16.54
CA PRO A 264 -5.91 6.61 17.55
C PRO A 264 -7.21 7.13 16.91
N PRO A 265 -8.34 7.19 17.65
CA PRO A 265 -9.65 7.51 17.08
C PRO A 265 -9.72 8.81 16.27
N PHE A 266 -9.01 9.87 16.70
CA PHE A 266 -9.00 11.14 15.96
C PHE A 266 -8.34 11.00 14.58
N ALA A 267 -7.28 10.20 14.46
CA ALA A 267 -6.57 9.96 13.21
C ALA A 267 -7.36 9.01 12.31
N ALA A 268 -7.98 7.97 12.91
CA ALA A 268 -8.87 7.07 12.20
C ALA A 268 -10.04 7.82 11.55
N LYS A 269 -10.64 8.81 12.24
CA LYS A 269 -11.69 9.68 11.69
C LYS A 269 -11.24 10.51 10.49
N LYS A 270 -9.94 10.77 10.33
CA LYS A 270 -9.39 11.45 9.15
C LYS A 270 -9.19 10.52 7.96
N ILE A 271 -9.23 9.20 8.14
CA ILE A 271 -9.15 8.24 7.03
C ILE A 271 -10.51 8.20 6.33
N ARG A 272 -10.61 8.85 5.17
CA ARG A 272 -11.84 8.91 4.36
C ARG A 272 -12.03 7.67 3.50
N ALA A 273 -10.93 7.05 3.08
CA ALA A 273 -10.99 5.84 2.26
C ALA A 273 -9.75 4.96 2.39
N PHE A 274 -9.97 3.66 2.23
CA PHE A 274 -8.93 2.66 2.06
C PHE A 274 -9.10 1.97 0.71
N ILE A 275 -8.18 2.27 -0.21
CA ILE A 275 -8.14 1.72 -1.55
C ILE A 275 -7.06 0.65 -1.57
N THR A 276 -7.43 -0.59 -1.87
CA THR A 276 -6.50 -1.70 -2.00
C THR A 276 -6.46 -2.19 -3.43
N ALA A 277 -5.28 -2.48 -3.95
CA ALA A 277 -5.06 -3.03 -5.28
C ALA A 277 -4.08 -4.20 -5.21
N GLY A 278 -4.31 -5.27 -5.96
CA GLY A 278 -3.38 -6.42 -5.96
C GLY A 278 -3.29 -7.12 -4.59
N SER A 279 -4.34 -7.05 -3.78
CA SER A 279 -4.24 -7.26 -2.33
C SER A 279 -4.15 -8.75 -1.93
N PRO A 280 -3.09 -9.19 -1.20
CA PRO A 280 -3.01 -10.54 -0.66
C PRO A 280 -3.82 -10.75 0.63
N LEU A 281 -4.59 -9.76 1.09
CA LEU A 281 -5.23 -9.77 2.42
C LEU A 281 -6.11 -10.99 2.69
N ARG A 282 -6.80 -11.54 1.68
CA ARG A 282 -7.57 -12.79 1.84
C ARG A 282 -6.65 -13.95 2.22
N LYS A 283 -5.57 -14.14 1.47
CA LYS A 283 -4.60 -15.22 1.67
C LYS A 283 -3.96 -15.13 3.06
N TYR A 284 -3.74 -13.90 3.54
CA TYR A 284 -3.25 -13.67 4.89
C TYR A 284 -4.29 -14.02 5.96
N ALA A 285 -5.54 -13.60 5.75
CA ALA A 285 -6.63 -13.88 6.67
C ALA A 285 -6.88 -15.39 6.81
N THR A 286 -6.75 -16.17 5.72
CA THR A 286 -6.96 -17.62 5.71
C THR A 286 -5.79 -18.42 6.30
N LEU A 287 -4.54 -18.03 6.03
CA LEU A 287 -3.38 -18.85 6.43
C LEU A 287 -2.87 -18.61 7.85
N PHE A 288 -2.85 -17.36 8.31
CA PHE A 288 -2.09 -16.98 9.50
C PHE A 288 -2.93 -16.87 10.77
N THR A 289 -4.18 -17.36 10.75
CA THR A 289 -5.24 -17.03 11.74
C THR A 289 -5.33 -15.53 12.05
N TRP A 290 -4.73 -14.70 11.19
CA TRP A 290 -4.82 -13.25 11.26
C TRP A 290 -6.28 -12.85 11.13
N GLY A 291 -7.09 -13.52 10.31
CA GLY A 291 -8.54 -13.30 10.25
C GLY A 291 -9.27 -13.49 11.59
N GLU A 292 -8.78 -14.35 12.49
CA GLU A 292 -9.37 -14.60 13.81
C GLU A 292 -8.91 -13.57 14.86
N HIS A 293 -7.70 -13.01 14.71
CA HIS A 293 -7.13 -11.98 15.58
C HIS A 293 -7.17 -10.54 15.01
N MET A 294 -7.64 -10.35 13.79
CA MET A 294 -7.89 -9.06 13.11
C MET A 294 -9.25 -8.47 13.51
N ALA A 295 -9.66 -8.70 14.76
CA ALA A 295 -11.03 -8.53 15.20
C ALA A 295 -11.53 -7.07 15.15
N THR A 296 -10.67 -6.07 14.97
CA THR A 296 -11.07 -4.66 14.98
C THR A 296 -10.18 -3.81 14.08
N VAL A 297 -10.62 -3.55 12.86
CA VAL A 297 -10.16 -2.39 12.09
C VAL A 297 -11.06 -1.22 12.51
N PRO A 298 -10.57 0.02 12.69
CA PRO A 298 -11.46 1.15 12.90
C PRO A 298 -12.50 1.22 11.77
N MET A 299 -13.68 1.78 12.05
CA MET A 299 -14.68 2.01 11.01
C MET A 299 -14.07 2.94 9.95
N ILE A 300 -13.94 2.45 8.72
CA ILE A 300 -13.50 3.23 7.56
C ILE A 300 -14.73 3.52 6.72
N GLU A 301 -14.95 4.78 6.36
CA GLU A 301 -16.15 5.20 5.61
C GLU A 301 -16.28 4.46 4.28
N THR A 302 -15.17 4.23 3.58
CA THR A 302 -15.14 3.53 2.30
C THR A 302 -13.92 2.63 2.17
N TRP A 303 -14.15 1.37 1.82
CA TRP A 303 -13.09 0.44 1.43
C TRP A 303 -13.40 -0.13 0.03
N LYS A 304 -12.57 0.25 -0.95
CA LYS A 304 -12.63 -0.27 -2.32
C LYS A 304 -11.43 -1.18 -2.58
N ASN A 305 -11.68 -2.39 -3.08
CA ASN A 305 -10.65 -3.37 -3.40
C ASN A 305 -10.66 -3.67 -4.91
N PHE A 306 -9.63 -3.21 -5.60
CA PHE A 306 -9.39 -3.49 -7.02
C PHE A 306 -8.63 -4.81 -7.15
N TRP A 307 -9.15 -5.72 -7.96
CA TRP A 307 -8.53 -7.03 -8.17
C TRP A 307 -8.74 -7.52 -9.60
N ASP A 308 -7.72 -8.17 -10.15
CA ASP A 308 -7.77 -8.88 -11.43
C ASP A 308 -7.90 -10.39 -11.14
N GLU A 309 -8.79 -11.08 -11.87
CA GLU A 309 -8.99 -12.53 -11.71
C GLU A 309 -7.72 -13.33 -11.98
N ARG A 310 -6.86 -12.83 -12.87
CA ARG A 310 -5.60 -13.44 -13.31
C ARG A 310 -4.41 -13.03 -12.45
N ASP A 311 -4.60 -12.10 -11.52
CA ASP A 311 -3.56 -11.74 -10.56
C ASP A 311 -3.36 -12.90 -9.56
N PRO A 312 -2.16 -13.51 -9.47
CA PRO A 312 -1.94 -14.61 -8.55
C PRO A 312 -2.00 -14.18 -7.08
N VAL A 313 -1.77 -12.89 -6.80
CA VAL A 313 -1.71 -12.31 -5.45
C VAL A 313 -3.08 -11.84 -4.98
N ALA A 314 -3.88 -11.23 -5.86
CA ALA A 314 -5.16 -10.65 -5.48
C ALA A 314 -6.30 -11.67 -5.37
N ASP A 315 -7.24 -11.37 -4.49
CA ASP A 315 -8.54 -12.03 -4.38
C ASP A 315 -9.61 -11.00 -3.94
N PRO A 316 -10.89 -11.24 -4.24
CA PRO A 316 -11.98 -10.40 -3.73
C PRO A 316 -12.05 -10.46 -2.20
N LEU A 317 -12.30 -9.34 -1.51
CA LEU A 317 -12.35 -9.23 -0.05
C LEU A 317 -13.77 -9.17 0.52
N LYS A 318 -14.80 -8.97 -0.32
CA LYS A 318 -16.21 -8.98 0.07
C LYS A 318 -16.73 -10.35 0.49
N PRO A 319 -16.33 -11.48 -0.13
CA PRO A 319 -16.75 -12.79 0.36
C PRO A 319 -16.21 -13.08 1.77
N SER A 320 -16.88 -13.95 2.52
CA SER A 320 -16.45 -14.41 3.84
C SER A 320 -15.21 -15.27 3.75
N ILE A 321 -14.65 -15.66 4.90
CA ILE A 321 -13.49 -16.55 4.97
C ILE A 321 -13.75 -17.92 4.31
N ASP A 322 -15.00 -18.39 4.32
CA ASP A 322 -15.42 -19.70 3.78
C ASP A 322 -15.56 -19.74 2.25
N TRP A 323 -15.30 -18.63 1.57
CA TRP A 323 -15.33 -18.59 0.10
C TRP A 323 -14.04 -19.14 -0.50
N LEU A 324 -14.17 -19.95 -1.55
CA LEU A 324 -13.05 -20.54 -2.27
C LEU A 324 -12.84 -19.86 -3.62
N ARG A 325 -11.59 -19.58 -3.97
CA ARG A 325 -11.21 -19.00 -5.26
C ARG A 325 -11.75 -19.84 -6.43
N GLY A 326 -12.23 -19.17 -7.47
CA GLY A 326 -12.82 -19.81 -8.66
C GLY A 326 -14.28 -20.24 -8.48
N THR A 327 -14.88 -20.07 -7.29
CA THR A 327 -16.31 -20.36 -7.07
C THR A 327 -17.14 -19.07 -7.04
N LYS A 328 -18.41 -19.15 -7.44
CA LYS A 328 -19.34 -18.01 -7.28
C LYS A 328 -19.78 -17.92 -5.82
N PRO A 329 -19.58 -16.77 -5.13
CA PRO A 329 -19.98 -16.63 -3.74
C PRO A 329 -21.51 -16.71 -3.60
N THR A 330 -21.97 -17.47 -2.62
CA THR A 330 -23.38 -17.52 -2.24
C THR A 330 -23.79 -16.26 -1.47
N LYS A 331 -25.10 -15.95 -1.39
CA LYS A 331 -25.58 -14.81 -0.58
C LYS A 331 -25.13 -14.87 0.88
N LYS A 332 -25.00 -16.08 1.46
CA LYS A 332 -24.53 -16.27 2.83
C LYS A 332 -23.03 -15.98 3.02
N GLN A 333 -22.26 -16.09 1.94
CA GLN A 333 -20.83 -15.76 1.94
C GLN A 333 -20.58 -14.28 1.63
N LEU A 334 -21.57 -13.48 1.22
CA LEU A 334 -21.39 -12.04 0.98
C LEU A 334 -21.53 -11.23 2.28
N THR A 335 -20.90 -11.70 3.34
CA THR A 335 -20.97 -11.10 4.67
C THR A 335 -19.77 -10.22 4.99
N GLY A 336 -18.70 -10.25 4.19
CA GLY A 336 -17.46 -9.51 4.45
C GLY A 336 -16.37 -10.36 5.10
N LEU A 337 -15.12 -10.19 4.67
CA LEU A 337 -13.96 -10.84 5.25
C LEU A 337 -13.53 -10.22 6.59
N PHE A 338 -13.68 -8.90 6.73
CA PHE A 338 -13.19 -8.12 7.87
C PHE A 338 -14.31 -7.58 8.74
N ARG A 339 -14.00 -7.34 10.02
CA ARG A 339 -14.92 -6.80 11.02
C ARG A 339 -14.36 -5.53 11.66
N SER A 340 -15.27 -4.66 12.07
CA SER A 340 -15.02 -3.47 12.87
C SER A 340 -15.74 -3.60 14.20
N VAL A 341 -15.17 -3.00 15.25
CA VAL A 341 -15.88 -2.76 16.50
C VAL A 341 -16.09 -1.28 16.65
N ASP A 342 -17.34 -0.90 16.86
CA ASP A 342 -17.69 0.43 17.28
C ASP A 342 -17.11 0.68 18.69
N PRO A 343 -16.19 1.65 18.87
CA PRO A 343 -15.55 1.90 20.15
C PRO A 343 -16.52 2.48 21.20
N GLU A 344 -17.64 3.06 20.79
CA GLU A 344 -18.64 3.65 21.70
C GLU A 344 -19.65 2.59 22.16
N THR A 345 -20.11 1.73 21.25
CA THR A 345 -21.16 0.75 21.56
C THR A 345 -20.63 -0.68 21.83
N GLY A 346 -19.39 -0.97 21.44
CA GLY A 346 -18.82 -2.32 21.49
C GLY A 346 -19.37 -3.28 20.43
N ASN A 347 -20.26 -2.80 19.55
CA ASN A 347 -20.89 -3.64 18.53
C ASN A 347 -19.89 -4.04 17.44
N VAL A 348 -19.86 -5.33 17.14
CA VAL A 348 -19.07 -5.89 16.04
C VAL A 348 -19.94 -5.86 14.77
N THR A 349 -19.45 -5.20 13.73
CA THR A 349 -20.09 -5.18 12.41
C THR A 349 -19.11 -5.65 11.34
N ASN A 350 -19.63 -6.28 10.28
CA ASN A 350 -18.78 -6.60 9.14
C ASN A 350 -18.50 -5.30 8.36
N LEU A 351 -17.24 -5.12 7.96
CA LEU A 351 -16.87 -4.01 7.10
C LEU A 351 -17.44 -4.22 5.69
N ILE A 352 -18.02 -3.15 5.15
CA ILE A 352 -18.52 -3.14 3.78
C ILE A 352 -17.32 -2.86 2.88
N ILE A 353 -16.92 -3.88 2.12
CA ILE A 353 -15.84 -3.79 1.14
C ILE A 353 -16.45 -3.92 -0.26
N GLU A 354 -16.14 -2.95 -1.11
CA GLU A 354 -16.54 -2.95 -2.51
C GLU A 354 -15.42 -3.55 -3.36
N ASP A 355 -15.61 -4.79 -3.81
CA ASP A 355 -14.71 -5.40 -4.79
C ASP A 355 -15.01 -4.88 -6.19
N ILE A 356 -13.97 -4.37 -6.85
CA ILE A 356 -14.01 -3.81 -8.20
C ILE A 356 -13.11 -4.69 -9.09
N PRO A 357 -13.68 -5.49 -9.99
CA PRO A 357 -12.87 -6.28 -10.91
C PRO A 357 -12.20 -5.36 -11.94
N VAL A 358 -10.94 -5.65 -12.28
CA VAL A 358 -10.18 -4.95 -13.33
C VAL A 358 -9.61 -5.96 -14.33
N ASP A 359 -9.36 -5.51 -15.56
CA ASP A 359 -8.64 -6.29 -16.58
C ASP A 359 -7.29 -5.64 -16.89
N ASN A 360 -6.30 -5.95 -16.05
CA ASN A 360 -4.96 -5.39 -16.19
C ASN A 360 -4.23 -5.95 -17.42
N LEU A 361 -4.51 -7.19 -17.84
CA LEU A 361 -3.93 -7.74 -19.06
C LEU A 361 -4.37 -6.99 -20.32
N LYS A 362 -5.59 -6.46 -20.33
CA LYS A 362 -6.10 -5.66 -21.44
C LYS A 362 -5.65 -4.21 -21.39
N TYR A 363 -5.61 -3.60 -20.21
CA TYR A 363 -5.49 -2.14 -20.07
C TYR A 363 -4.21 -1.63 -19.39
N SER A 364 -3.32 -2.53 -18.95
CA SER A 364 -2.03 -2.16 -18.35
C SER A 364 -0.88 -2.50 -19.28
N LYS A 365 0.29 -1.91 -19.04
CA LYS A 365 1.53 -2.21 -19.78
C LYS A 365 2.38 -3.21 -19.01
N GLY A 366 3.24 -3.94 -19.71
CA GLY A 366 4.29 -4.79 -19.12
C GLY A 366 4.22 -6.27 -19.49
N GLY A 367 5.21 -7.02 -18.99
CA GLY A 367 5.40 -8.46 -19.22
C GLY A 367 4.83 -9.34 -18.10
N GLY A 368 5.61 -10.28 -17.57
CA GLY A 368 5.11 -11.41 -16.76
C GLY A 368 4.20 -11.12 -15.54
N MET A 369 4.23 -9.91 -14.96
CA MET A 369 3.36 -9.51 -13.83
C MET A 369 2.29 -8.47 -14.23
N GLN A 370 1.93 -8.38 -15.51
CA GLN A 370 0.97 -7.38 -16.01
C GLN A 370 -0.38 -7.45 -15.27
N ALA A 371 -0.87 -8.65 -14.92
CA ALA A 371 -2.11 -8.81 -14.14
C ALA A 371 -2.05 -8.16 -12.74
N HIS A 372 -0.84 -7.99 -12.19
CA HIS A 372 -0.59 -7.36 -10.90
C HIS A 372 -0.20 -5.88 -11.02
N ASN A 373 -0.23 -5.29 -12.22
CA ASN A 373 0.17 -3.91 -12.47
C ASN A 373 -1.05 -2.98 -12.58
N TYR A 374 -1.60 -2.55 -11.45
CA TYR A 374 -2.84 -1.78 -11.42
C TYR A 374 -2.67 -0.31 -11.79
N TRP A 375 -1.48 0.26 -11.55
CA TRP A 375 -1.26 1.70 -11.69
C TRP A 375 -1.08 2.16 -13.13
N ASP A 376 -0.82 1.23 -14.04
CA ASP A 376 -0.85 1.48 -15.49
C ASP A 376 -2.25 1.34 -16.09
N ASN A 377 -3.20 0.75 -15.35
CA ASN A 377 -4.56 0.53 -15.83
C ASN A 377 -5.36 1.84 -15.82
N GLN A 378 -5.22 2.63 -16.88
CA GLN A 378 -5.91 3.91 -17.01
C GLN A 378 -7.44 3.76 -17.02
N HIS A 379 -7.96 2.62 -17.49
CA HIS A 379 -9.40 2.42 -17.71
C HIS A 379 -10.14 1.93 -16.46
N ASP A 380 -9.68 0.82 -15.86
CA ASP A 380 -10.39 0.14 -14.77
C ASP A 380 -9.87 0.53 -13.37
N PHE A 381 -8.69 1.13 -13.25
CA PHE A 381 -8.13 1.56 -11.96
C PHE A 381 -8.08 3.09 -11.83
N ILE A 382 -7.32 3.77 -12.69
CA ILE A 382 -7.04 5.21 -12.56
C ILE A 382 -8.32 6.02 -12.69
N LYS A 383 -9.14 5.76 -13.71
CA LYS A 383 -10.38 6.52 -13.95
C LYS A 383 -11.37 6.38 -12.78
N PRO A 384 -11.71 5.17 -12.28
CA PRO A 384 -12.55 5.04 -11.09
C PRO A 384 -11.95 5.70 -9.84
N LEU A 385 -10.65 5.58 -9.61
CA LEU A 385 -9.97 6.24 -8.50
C LEU A 385 -10.08 7.77 -8.60
N ALA A 386 -9.80 8.33 -9.77
CA ALA A 386 -9.89 9.77 -10.02
C ALA A 386 -11.33 10.30 -9.87
N MET A 387 -12.33 9.56 -10.34
CA MET A 387 -13.75 9.91 -10.13
C MET A 387 -14.08 9.97 -8.64
N TYR A 388 -13.67 8.96 -7.88
CA TYR A 388 -13.91 8.92 -6.44
C TYR A 388 -13.20 10.05 -5.69
N LEU A 389 -11.96 10.38 -6.06
CA LEU A 389 -11.24 11.52 -5.50
C LEU A 389 -11.97 12.85 -5.80
N LYS A 390 -12.53 13.03 -7.00
CA LYS A 390 -13.35 14.22 -7.35
C LYS A 390 -14.60 14.31 -6.49
N GLU A 391 -15.27 13.18 -6.23
CA GLU A 391 -16.44 13.13 -5.35
C GLU A 391 -16.09 13.55 -3.93
N LEU A 392 -14.96 13.08 -3.38
CA LEU A 392 -14.50 13.48 -2.05
C LEU A 392 -14.15 14.98 -1.98
N VAL A 393 -13.53 15.54 -3.03
CA VAL A 393 -13.27 17.00 -3.10
C VAL A 393 -14.58 17.78 -3.08
N ALA A 394 -15.57 17.37 -3.89
CA ALA A 394 -16.88 18.03 -3.93
C ALA A 394 -17.57 18.00 -2.56
N GLN A 395 -17.55 16.85 -1.87
CA GLN A 395 -18.11 16.70 -0.52
C GLN A 395 -17.44 17.64 0.49
N GLU A 396 -16.12 17.80 0.44
CA GLU A 396 -15.40 18.71 1.35
C GLU A 396 -15.72 20.19 1.07
N GLN A 397 -15.85 20.55 -0.21
CA GLN A 397 -16.25 21.89 -0.62
C GLN A 397 -17.68 22.21 -0.16
N ASP A 398 -18.62 21.27 -0.32
CA ASP A 398 -20.01 21.42 0.13
C ASP A 398 -20.10 21.55 1.66
N ALA A 399 -19.39 20.68 2.40
CA ALA A 399 -19.33 20.73 3.86
C ALA A 399 -18.72 22.05 4.38
N SER A 400 -17.76 22.61 3.65
CA SER A 400 -17.18 23.92 3.96
C SER A 400 -18.17 25.06 3.71
N GLN A 401 -18.94 25.01 2.63
CA GLN A 401 -19.97 26.00 2.33
C GLN A 401 -21.16 25.95 3.31
N GLU A 402 -21.57 24.75 3.74
CA GLU A 402 -22.65 24.59 4.72
C GLU A 402 -22.26 25.16 6.09
N LYS A 403 -21.02 24.94 6.54
CA LYS A 403 -20.49 25.55 7.77
C LYS A 403 -20.51 27.08 7.72
N VAL A 404 -20.18 27.67 6.56
CA VAL A 404 -20.27 29.11 6.35
C VAL A 404 -21.72 29.61 6.38
N LYS A 405 -22.68 28.82 5.88
CA LYS A 405 -24.11 29.19 5.89
C LYS A 405 -24.77 29.05 7.27
N VAL A 406 -24.30 28.12 8.11
CA VAL A 406 -24.96 27.77 9.39
C VAL A 406 -24.40 28.54 10.59
N GLY A 407 -23.21 29.13 10.52
CA GLY A 407 -22.75 30.05 11.56
C GLY A 407 -21.31 30.55 11.41
N VAL A 408 -21.13 31.73 10.82
CA VAL A 408 -20.74 33.02 11.45
C VAL A 408 -21.08 34.12 10.46
#